data_AF-A0AA87ZB47-F1
#
_entry.id   AF-A0AA87ZB47-F1
#
_cell.length_a   1.000
_cell.length_b   1.000
_cell.length_c   1.000
_cell.angle_alpha   90.00
_cell.angle_beta   90.00
_cell.angle_gamma   90.00
#
_symmetry.space_group_name_H-M   'P 1'
#
loop_
_entity.id
_entity.type
_entity.pdbx_description
1 polymer ?
#
loop_
_entity_poly.entity_id
_entity_poly.type
_entity_poly.pdbx_seq_one_letter_code
_entity_poly.pdbx_strand_id
1 'polypeptide(L)' 'MAVSRVSFGVFAVVALVLSAAFPAVQAQAPALAPVPTSDGTSIDQGIAYVLMLVALALTYLIHAADISYSF' A
#
# COMPACT_ATOMS: atom_id res chain seq x y z
N MET A 1 59.41 2.92 -21.34
CA MET A 1 58.39 1.98 -20.83
C MET A 1 58.38 1.87 -19.30
N ALA A 2 59.51 1.85 -18.58
CA ALA A 2 59.53 1.66 -17.12
C ALA A 2 58.92 2.82 -16.30
N VAL A 3 59.23 4.09 -16.65
CA VAL A 3 58.67 5.28 -15.95
C VAL A 3 57.14 5.34 -16.04
N SER A 4 56.59 4.99 -17.20
CA SER A 4 55.14 4.90 -17.44
C SER A 4 54.45 3.87 -16.53
N ARG A 5 55.12 2.75 -16.23
CA ARG A 5 54.61 1.71 -15.32
C ARG A 5 54.63 2.16 -13.85
N VAL A 6 55.68 2.89 -13.44
CA VAL A 6 55.79 3.43 -12.08
C VAL A 6 54.75 4.54 -11.85
N SER A 7 54.60 5.46 -12.80
CA SER A 7 53.58 6.52 -12.71
C SER A 7 52.15 5.96 -12.70
N PHE A 8 51.90 4.91 -13.48
CA PHE A 8 50.60 4.22 -13.47
C PHE A 8 50.31 3.54 -12.12
N GLY A 9 51.32 2.89 -11.52
CA GLY A 9 51.19 2.28 -10.20
C GLY A 9 50.87 3.30 -9.11
N VAL A 10 51.53 4.46 -9.11
CA VAL A 10 51.24 5.56 -8.16
C VAL A 10 49.82 6.07 -8.34
N PHE A 11 49.37 6.29 -9.57
CA PHE A 11 47.99 6.72 -9.87
C PHE A 11 46.95 5.70 -9.38
N ALA A 12 47.21 4.40 -9.58
CA ALA A 12 46.29 3.34 -9.14
C ALA A 12 46.16 3.30 -7.61
N VAL A 13 47.27 3.46 -6.88
CA VAL A 13 47.26 3.52 -5.41
C VAL A 13 46.50 4.75 -4.91
N VAL A 14 46.74 5.92 -5.51
CA VAL A 14 46.02 7.16 -5.14
C VAL A 14 44.52 7.02 -5.41
N ALA A 15 44.14 6.48 -6.56
CA ALA A 15 42.73 6.24 -6.89
C ALA A 15 42.07 5.25 -5.93
N LEU A 16 42.79 4.20 -5.52
CA LEU A 16 42.29 3.22 -4.54
C LEU A 16 42.08 3.86 -3.15
N VAL A 17 43.04 4.67 -2.69
CA VAL A 17 42.94 5.39 -1.41
C VAL A 17 41.76 6.36 -1.44
N LEU A 18 41.58 7.11 -2.52
CA LEU A 18 40.43 8.01 -2.67
C LEU A 18 39.11 7.24 -2.71
N SER A 19 39.03 6.14 -3.45
CA SER A 19 37.83 5.29 -3.49
C SER A 19 37.49 4.64 -2.15
N ALA A 20 38.48 4.38 -1.30
CA ALA A 20 38.26 3.84 0.05
C ALA A 20 37.91 4.94 1.07
N ALA A 21 38.46 6.14 0.89
CA ALA A 21 38.21 7.29 1.78
C ALA A 21 36.81 7.90 1.59
N PHE A 22 36.23 7.77 0.40
CA PHE A 22 34.91 8.30 0.09
C PHE A 22 33.89 7.16 -0.08
N PRO A 23 32.92 7.00 0.84
CA PRO A 23 31.84 6.05 0.68
C PRO A 23 31.02 6.36 -0.58
N ALA A 24 30.78 5.34 -1.41
CA ALA A 24 29.87 5.47 -2.55
C ALA A 24 28.44 5.63 -2.03
N VAL A 25 27.85 6.80 -2.24
CA VAL A 25 26.42 7.02 -1.97
C VAL A 25 25.65 6.52 -3.18
N GLN A 26 25.01 5.35 -3.04
CA GLN A 26 24.08 4.85 -4.03
C GLN A 26 22.75 5.59 -3.85
N ALA A 27 22.35 6.39 -4.85
CA ALA A 27 21.06 7.07 -4.81
C ALA A 27 19.94 6.01 -4.84
N GLN A 28 19.34 5.72 -3.69
CA GLN A 28 18.14 4.90 -3.63
C GLN A 28 16.95 5.75 -4.06
N ALA A 29 16.30 5.37 -5.15
CA ALA A 29 15.03 5.97 -5.53
C ALA A 29 14.01 5.76 -4.40
N PRO A 30 13.24 6.78 -4.00
CA PRO A 30 12.18 6.61 -3.02
C PRO A 30 11.22 5.51 -3.45
N ALA A 31 10.92 4.58 -2.55
CA ALA A 31 9.90 3.58 -2.80
C ALA A 31 8.55 4.28 -3.03
N LEU A 32 7.79 3.83 -4.04
CA LEU A 32 6.43 4.28 -4.27
C LEU A 32 5.60 4.00 -3.00
N ALA A 33 4.94 5.03 -2.48
CA ALA A 33 4.03 4.86 -1.36
C ALA A 33 2.90 3.89 -1.76
N PRO A 34 2.44 3.02 -0.86
CA PRO A 34 1.28 2.17 -1.11
C PRO A 34 0.08 3.03 -1.54
N VAL A 35 -0.62 2.60 -2.60
CA VAL A 35 -1.85 3.26 -3.05
C VAL A 35 -2.89 3.16 -1.93
N PRO A 36 -3.58 4.26 -1.56
CA PRO A 36 -4.70 4.19 -0.63
C PRO A 36 -5.79 3.30 -1.22
N THR A 37 -6.13 2.19 -0.57
CA THR A 37 -7.28 1.36 -0.94
C THR A 37 -8.49 1.77 -0.12
N SER A 38 -9.57 2.15 -0.79
CA SER A 38 -10.89 2.36 -0.20
C SER A 38 -11.82 1.34 -0.83
N ASP A 39 -12.00 0.19 -0.18
CA ASP A 39 -12.62 -0.98 -0.81
C ASP A 39 -14.15 -0.88 -0.98
N GLY A 40 -14.78 0.24 -0.57
CA GLY A 40 -16.22 0.55 -0.78
C GLY A 40 -17.23 -0.39 -0.11
N THR A 41 -16.80 -1.59 0.26
CA THR A 41 -17.63 -2.72 0.65
C THR A 41 -18.32 -2.52 2.01
N SER A 42 -17.76 -1.69 2.89
CA SER A 42 -18.38 -1.39 4.19
C SER A 42 -19.67 -0.60 4.05
N ILE A 43 -19.77 0.28 3.04
CA ILE A 43 -21.00 1.02 2.72
C ILE A 43 -22.04 0.04 2.16
N ASP A 44 -21.63 -0.78 1.19
CA ASP A 44 -22.51 -1.78 0.57
C ASP A 44 -23.05 -2.79 1.59
N GLN A 45 -22.19 -3.27 2.50
CA GLN A 45 -22.56 -4.17 3.59
C GLN A 45 -23.51 -3.48 4.59
N GLY A 46 -23.27 -2.21 4.93
CA GLY A 46 -24.15 -1.43 5.77
C GLY A 46 -25.55 -1.30 5.18
N ILE A 47 -25.64 -0.94 3.89
CA ILE A 47 -26.92 -0.88 3.16
C ILE A 47 -27.60 -2.25 3.16
N ALA A 48 -26.86 -3.34 2.93
CA ALA A 48 -27.41 -4.69 2.96
C ALA A 48 -28.03 -5.05 4.32
N TYR A 49 -27.35 -4.74 5.43
CA TYR A 49 -27.89 -4.96 6.78
C TYR A 49 -29.15 -4.12 7.04
N VAL A 50 -29.16 -2.84 6.63
CA VAL A 50 -30.34 -1.98 6.78
C VAL A 50 -31.52 -2.54 5.99
N LEU A 51 -31.30 -2.94 4.74
CA LEU A 51 -32.35 -3.53 3.91
C LEU A 51 -32.87 -4.87 4.48
N MET A 52 -31.99 -5.69 5.05
CA MET A 52 -32.39 -6.92 5.75
C MET A 52 -33.30 -6.62 6.96
N LEU A 53 -32.96 -5.60 7.75
CA LEU A 53 -33.74 -5.18 8.91
C LEU A 53 -35.09 -4.57 8.49
N VAL A 54 -35.12 -3.78 7.42
CA VAL A 54 -36.35 -3.24 6.83
C VAL A 54 -37.25 -4.36 6.34
N ALA A 55 -36.70 -5.35 5.61
CA ALA A 55 -37.46 -6.50 5.15
C ALA A 55 -38.07 -7.29 6.32
N LEU A 56 -37.29 -7.51 7.38
CA LEU A 56 -37.77 -8.16 8.60
C LEU A 56 -38.89 -7.36 9.27
N ALA A 57 -38.74 -6.05 9.40
CA ALA A 57 -39.78 -5.20 9.98
C ALA A 57 -41.06 -5.20 9.14
N LEU A 58 -40.95 -5.14 7.82
CA LEU A 58 -42.09 -5.20 6.90
C LEU A 58 -42.84 -6.52 7.00
N THR A 59 -42.14 -7.66 7.06
CA THR A 59 -42.80 -8.97 7.20
C THR A 59 -43.55 -9.08 8.53
N TYR A 60 -42.96 -8.63 9.64
CA TYR A 60 -43.65 -8.58 10.93
C TYR A 60 -44.87 -7.64 10.92
N LEU A 61 -44.74 -6.47 10.30
CA LEU A 61 -45.83 -5.49 10.24
C LEU A 61 -47.00 -6.02 9.41
N ILE A 62 -46.73 -6.63 8.25
CA ILE A 62 -47.76 -7.24 7.42
C ILE A 62 -48.44 -8.38 8.17
N HIS A 63 -47.67 -9.23 8.85
CA HIS A 63 -48.21 -10.34 9.63
C HIS A 63 -49.10 -9.85 10.79
N ALA A 64 -48.65 -8.83 11.53
CA ALA A 64 -49.43 -8.24 12.61
C ALA A 64 -50.72 -7.56 12.11
N ALA A 65 -50.65 -6.89 10.95
CA ALA A 65 -51.81 -6.28 10.31
C ALA A 65 -52.82 -7.35 9.85
N ASP A 66 -52.39 -8.42 9.21
CA ASP A 66 -53.25 -9.54 8.78
C ASP A 66 -53.97 -10.21 9.96
N ILE A 67 -53.27 -10.43 11.07
CA ILE A 67 -53.87 -10.88 12.34
C ILE A 67 -54.93 -9.89 12.82
N SER A 68 -54.65 -8.58 12.73
CA SER A 68 -55.56 -7.53 13.19
C SER A 68 -56.84 -7.40 12.33
N TYR A 69 -56.77 -7.75 11.03
CA TYR A 69 -57.91 -7.70 10.10
C TYR A 69 -58.73 -9.00 10.07
N SER A 70 -58.24 -10.09 10.68
CA SER A 70 -58.95 -11.37 10.78
C SER A 70 -59.88 -11.48 12.01
N PHE A 71 -59.94 -10.45 12.86
CA PHE A 71 -60.86 -10.34 14.00
C PHE A 71 -61.86 -9.19 13.79
#